data_AF-A0A4Y1YQ90-F1
#
_entry.id   AF-A0A4Y1YQ90-F1
#
_cell.length_a   1.000
_cell.length_b   1.000
_cell.length_c   1.000
_cell.angle_alpha   90.00
_cell.angle_beta   90.00
_cell.angle_gamma   90.00
#
_symmetry.space_group_name_H-M   'P 1'
#
loop_
_entity.id
_entity.type
_entity.pdbx_description
1 polymer ?
#
loop_
_entity_poly.entity_id
_entity_poly.type
_entity_poly.pdbx_seq_one_letter_code
_entity_poly.pdbx_strand_id
1 'polypeptide(L)'
;MRKDSHFNSVLSKVLASIKASAVVLNFALIALIFYPNTVFAHAELIKSEPASRATLTTSPEQIKLWFNEEIEVDYASLSLTDKSGKVLTDAKPMGLPDDAKSIYLELPELEKGRYTVNYRVLSVDGHVMESEYKFTVK
;
A
#
# COMPACT_ATOMS: atom_id res chain seq x y z
N MET A 1 8.58 62.96 39.77
CA MET A 1 8.25 62.69 38.36
C MET A 1 9.35 61.84 37.70
N ARG A 2 9.67 60.67 38.28
CA ARG A 2 10.81 59.82 37.86
C ARG A 2 10.57 58.31 38.11
N LYS A 3 9.35 57.92 38.51
CA LYS A 3 8.99 56.52 38.84
C LYS A 3 8.40 55.79 37.61
N ASP A 4 8.12 56.56 36.57
CA ASP A 4 7.24 56.26 35.45
C ASP A 4 8.06 55.61 34.31
N SER A 5 9.33 56.00 34.14
CA SER A 5 10.21 55.48 33.10
C SER A 5 10.70 54.05 33.37
N HIS A 6 10.93 53.69 34.64
CA HIS A 6 11.32 52.34 35.02
C HIS A 6 10.16 51.35 34.87
N PHE A 7 8.94 51.76 35.23
CA PHE A 7 7.73 50.96 35.05
C PHE A 7 7.44 50.68 33.56
N ASN A 8 7.53 51.70 32.70
CA ASN A 8 7.35 51.54 31.25
C ASN A 8 8.44 50.68 30.60
N SER A 9 9.68 50.76 31.08
CA SER A 9 10.79 49.90 30.64
C SER A 9 10.53 48.43 30.96
N VAL A 10 10.10 48.12 32.19
CA VAL A 10 9.77 46.75 32.60
C VAL A 10 8.57 46.21 31.82
N LEU A 11 7.50 47.02 31.66
CA LEU A 11 6.32 46.63 30.89
C LEU A 11 6.65 46.33 29.41
N SER A 12 7.50 47.15 28.78
CA SER A 12 7.93 46.92 27.40
C SER A 12 8.71 45.62 27.21
N LYS A 13 9.58 45.27 28.17
CA LYS A 13 10.34 44.02 28.17
C LYS A 13 9.45 42.81 28.37
N VAL A 14 8.48 42.88 29.30
CA VAL A 14 7.50 41.80 29.53
C VAL A 14 6.62 41.58 28.29
N LEU A 15 6.12 42.65 27.65
CA LEU A 15 5.34 42.55 26.41
C LEU A 15 6.16 42.00 25.25
N ALA A 16 7.43 42.39 25.13
CA ALA A 16 8.35 41.83 24.13
C ALA A 16 8.60 40.33 24.35
N SER A 17 8.79 39.90 25.61
CA SER A 17 8.94 38.48 25.96
C SER A 17 7.68 37.66 25.66
N ILE A 18 6.48 38.20 25.96
CA ILE A 18 5.20 37.54 25.63
C ILE A 18 5.03 37.39 24.12
N LYS A 19 5.35 38.44 23.34
CA LYS A 19 5.29 38.40 21.87
C LYS A 19 6.30 37.41 21.30
N ALA A 20 7.53 37.37 21.82
CA ALA A 20 8.54 36.40 21.42
C ALA A 20 8.08 34.96 21.68
N SER A 21 7.51 34.68 22.86
CA SER A 21 6.94 33.37 23.18
C SER A 21 5.77 32.99 22.27
N ALA A 22 4.91 33.95 21.92
CA ALA A 22 3.80 33.72 20.99
C ALA A 22 4.29 33.42 19.56
N VAL A 23 5.35 34.09 19.09
CA VAL A 23 5.96 33.81 17.78
C VAL A 23 6.59 32.42 17.75
N VAL A 24 7.33 32.04 18.81
CA VAL A 24 7.92 30.70 18.92
C VAL A 24 6.85 29.62 18.95
N LEU A 25 5.77 29.83 19.70
CA LEU A 25 4.65 28.88 19.77
C LEU A 25 3.95 28.74 18.40
N ASN A 26 3.66 29.84 17.71
CA ASN A 26 3.08 29.79 16.37
C ASN A 26 3.99 29.09 15.38
N PHE A 27 5.30 29.36 15.41
CA PHE A 27 6.27 28.70 14.55
C PHE A 27 6.34 27.18 14.83
N ALA A 28 6.27 26.77 16.10
CA ALA A 28 6.20 25.37 16.49
C ALA A 28 4.91 24.68 16.02
N LEU A 29 3.74 25.34 16.14
CA LEU A 29 2.48 24.81 15.61
C LEU A 29 2.51 24.69 14.09
N ILE A 30 3.07 25.67 13.40
CA ILE A 30 3.24 25.64 11.94
C ILE A 30 4.17 24.47 11.55
N ALA A 31 5.28 24.28 12.25
CA ALA A 31 6.21 23.17 12.00
C ALA A 31 5.56 21.79 12.19
N LEU A 32 4.62 21.65 13.14
CA LEU A 32 3.84 20.42 13.34
C LEU A 32 2.90 20.11 12.16
N ILE A 33 2.34 21.13 11.50
CA ILE A 33 1.46 20.97 10.33
C ILE A 33 2.27 20.57 9.08
N PHE A 34 3.51 21.06 8.98
CA PHE A 34 4.41 20.75 7.86
C PHE A 34 5.24 19.47 8.05
N TYR A 35 4.97 18.68 9.10
CA TYR A 35 5.62 17.39 9.25
C TYR A 35 5.11 16.43 8.14
N PRO A 36 5.98 15.90 7.27
CA PRO A 36 5.54 14.97 6.26
C PRO A 36 5.01 13.71 6.94
N ASN A 37 3.73 13.40 6.71
CA ASN A 37 3.22 12.07 7.05
C ASN A 37 3.83 11.10 6.03
N THR A 38 4.78 10.28 6.47
CA THR A 38 5.22 9.12 5.68
C THR A 38 4.07 8.14 5.64
N VAL A 39 3.27 8.19 4.58
CA VAL A 39 2.27 7.15 4.30
C VAL A 39 3.03 6.03 3.62
N PHE A 40 3.29 4.95 4.37
CA PHE A 40 3.78 3.70 3.79
C PHE A 40 2.62 3.09 3.00
N ALA A 41 2.61 3.30 1.68
CA ALA A 41 1.62 2.70 0.80
C ALA A 41 2.06 1.25 0.54
N HIS A 42 1.49 0.32 1.30
CA HIS A 42 1.72 -1.12 1.18
C HIS A 42 1.72 -1.61 -0.29
N ALA A 43 2.40 -2.72 -0.58
CA ALA A 43 2.30 -3.42 -1.86
C ALA A 43 0.84 -3.65 -2.28
N GLU A 44 0.37 -2.89 -3.27
CA GLU A 44 -0.96 -2.94 -3.83
C GLU A 44 -0.90 -3.58 -5.22
N LEU A 45 -1.91 -4.40 -5.53
CA LEU A 45 -2.07 -4.99 -6.85
C LEU A 45 -2.48 -3.91 -7.86
N ILE A 46 -1.60 -3.59 -8.80
CA ILE A 46 -1.84 -2.56 -9.82
C ILE A 46 -2.36 -3.13 -11.14
N LYS A 47 -2.08 -4.41 -11.42
CA LYS A 47 -2.54 -5.10 -12.63
C LYS A 47 -2.66 -6.60 -12.38
N SER A 48 -3.64 -7.22 -13.03
CA SER A 48 -3.77 -8.68 -13.08
C SER A 48 -4.07 -9.17 -14.50
N GLU A 49 -3.58 -10.36 -14.81
CA GLU A 49 -3.95 -11.13 -15.99
C GLU A 49 -4.27 -12.57 -15.54
N PRO A 50 -5.52 -13.05 -15.67
CA PRO A 50 -6.70 -12.36 -16.15
C PRO A 50 -7.07 -11.11 -15.33
N ALA A 51 -7.65 -10.10 -16.00
CA ALA A 51 -8.11 -8.90 -15.30
C ALA A 51 -9.26 -9.22 -14.33
N SER A 52 -9.38 -8.46 -13.25
CA SER A 52 -10.51 -8.58 -12.32
C SER A 52 -11.85 -8.41 -13.06
N ARG A 53 -12.76 -9.35 -12.82
CA ARG A 53 -14.06 -9.52 -13.48
C ARG A 53 -14.00 -9.81 -14.98
N ALA A 54 -12.84 -10.19 -15.52
CA ALA A 54 -12.72 -10.60 -16.91
C ALA A 54 -13.61 -11.81 -17.22
N THR A 55 -14.10 -11.85 -18.45
CA THR A 55 -14.77 -13.01 -19.04
C THR A 55 -13.94 -13.48 -20.22
N LEU A 56 -13.37 -14.67 -20.11
CA LEU A 56 -12.50 -15.29 -21.11
C LEU A 56 -13.29 -16.32 -21.92
N THR A 57 -12.95 -16.45 -23.19
CA THR A 57 -13.49 -17.49 -24.09
C THR A 57 -12.62 -18.75 -24.12
N THR A 58 -11.42 -18.68 -23.55
CA THR A 58 -10.45 -19.77 -23.49
C THR A 58 -9.86 -19.84 -22.10
N SER A 59 -9.41 -21.03 -21.69
CA SER A 59 -8.65 -21.19 -20.46
C SER A 59 -7.36 -20.37 -20.54
N PRO A 60 -7.03 -19.54 -19.53
CA PRO A 60 -5.71 -18.97 -19.41
C PRO A 60 -4.70 -20.04 -18.99
N GLU A 61 -3.47 -19.95 -19.47
CA GLU A 61 -2.38 -20.85 -19.07
C GLU A 61 -1.77 -20.47 -17.71
N GLN A 62 -1.96 -19.22 -17.29
CA GLN A 62 -1.36 -18.68 -16.09
C GLN A 62 -2.16 -17.50 -15.54
N ILE A 63 -1.97 -17.23 -14.25
CA ILE A 63 -2.30 -15.96 -13.62
C ILE A 63 -1.01 -15.17 -13.45
N LYS A 64 -1.03 -13.88 -13.76
CA LYS A 64 0.06 -12.93 -13.51
C LYS A 64 -0.46 -11.75 -12.71
N LEU A 65 0.31 -11.34 -11.70
CA LEU A 65 0.00 -10.23 -10.81
C LEU A 65 1.19 -9.25 -10.81
N TRP A 66 0.90 -7.96 -10.93
CA TRP A 66 1.89 -6.89 -10.81
C TRP A 66 1.53 -5.99 -9.64
N PHE A 67 2.54 -5.64 -8.85
CA PHE A 67 2.43 -4.78 -7.68
C PHE A 67 3.14 -3.44 -7.89
N ASN A 68 2.81 -2.43 -7.08
CA ASN A 68 3.51 -1.14 -7.07
C ASN A 68 4.88 -1.20 -6.37
N GLU A 69 5.12 -2.20 -5.53
CA GLU A 69 6.35 -2.41 -4.76
C GLU A 69 7.00 -3.76 -5.06
N GLU A 70 8.30 -3.87 -4.76
CA GLU A 70 9.03 -5.14 -4.82
C GLU A 70 8.51 -6.09 -3.74
N ILE A 71 8.45 -7.38 -4.07
CA ILE A 71 7.92 -8.41 -3.17
C ILE A 71 8.92 -9.53 -2.94
N GLU A 72 8.85 -10.12 -1.76
CA GLU A 72 9.60 -11.31 -1.39
C GLU A 72 8.91 -12.56 -1.94
N VAL A 73 9.30 -12.96 -3.16
CA VAL A 73 8.66 -14.06 -3.92
C VAL A 73 8.60 -15.38 -3.13
N ASP A 74 9.64 -15.69 -2.34
CA ASP A 74 9.68 -16.91 -1.52
C ASP A 74 8.60 -16.96 -0.43
N TYR A 75 8.04 -15.80 -0.07
CA TYR A 75 6.96 -15.65 0.90
C TYR A 75 5.59 -15.37 0.26
N ALA A 76 5.52 -15.35 -1.08
CA ALA A 76 4.28 -15.16 -1.81
C ALA A 76 3.44 -16.44 -1.83
N SER A 77 2.11 -16.27 -1.77
CA SER A 77 1.15 -17.32 -2.09
C SER A 77 0.14 -16.81 -3.11
N LEU A 78 -0.23 -17.67 -4.04
CA LEU A 78 -1.21 -17.42 -5.09
C LEU A 78 -1.97 -18.72 -5.31
N SER A 79 -3.29 -18.67 -5.25
CA SER A 79 -4.13 -19.85 -5.46
C SER A 79 -5.35 -19.52 -6.29
N LEU A 80 -5.81 -20.53 -7.04
CA LEU A 80 -7.02 -20.47 -7.84
C LEU A 80 -8.04 -21.46 -7.28
N THR A 81 -9.23 -20.97 -6.95
CA THR A 81 -10.35 -21.81 -6.54
C THR A 81 -11.54 -21.73 -7.50
N ASP A 82 -12.25 -22.83 -7.65
CA ASP A 82 -13.51 -22.88 -8.38
C ASP A 82 -14.71 -22.46 -7.50
N LYS A 83 -15.92 -22.52 -8.07
CA LYS A 83 -17.18 -22.21 -7.36
C LYS A 83 -17.46 -23.07 -6.12
N SER A 84 -16.84 -24.25 -6.01
CA SER A 84 -16.97 -25.15 -4.85
C SER A 84 -15.94 -24.85 -3.76
N GLY A 85 -15.00 -23.92 -4.02
CA GLY A 85 -13.88 -23.63 -3.13
C GLY A 85 -12.71 -24.60 -3.29
N LYS A 86 -12.75 -25.50 -4.28
CA LYS A 86 -11.65 -26.44 -4.54
C LYS A 86 -10.46 -25.69 -5.15
N VAL A 87 -9.28 -25.88 -4.57
CA VAL A 87 -8.00 -25.42 -5.13
C VAL A 87 -7.66 -26.23 -6.38
N LEU A 88 -7.29 -25.54 -7.46
CA LEU A 88 -7.11 -26.16 -8.78
C LEU A 88 -5.65 -26.49 -9.12
N THR A 89 -4.69 -25.99 -8.35
CA THR A 89 -3.26 -26.28 -8.51
C THR A 89 -2.55 -26.17 -7.17
N ASP A 90 -1.58 -27.05 -6.94
CA ASP A 90 -0.67 -27.01 -5.79
C ASP A 90 0.67 -26.34 -6.14
N ALA A 91 0.79 -25.78 -7.36
CA ALA A 91 1.98 -25.06 -7.79
C ALA A 91 2.22 -23.82 -6.92
N LYS A 92 3.49 -23.49 -6.70
CA LYS A 92 3.87 -22.23 -6.04
C LYS A 92 3.96 -21.10 -7.07
N PRO A 93 3.61 -19.86 -6.71
CA PRO A 93 3.89 -18.73 -7.57
C PRO A 93 5.40 -18.56 -7.76
N MET A 94 5.79 -18.06 -8.93
CA MET A 94 7.17 -17.72 -9.26
C MET A 94 7.25 -16.25 -9.66
N GLY A 95 8.41 -15.63 -9.51
CA GLY A 95 8.65 -14.27 -9.96
C GLY A 95 8.59 -14.19 -11.49
N LEU A 96 8.06 -13.09 -12.03
CA LEU A 96 8.18 -12.83 -13.46
C LEU A 96 9.64 -12.50 -13.81
N PRO A 97 10.19 -13.02 -14.93
CA PRO A 97 11.54 -12.67 -15.36
C PRO A 97 11.71 -11.16 -15.51
N ASP A 98 12.81 -10.63 -14.98
CA ASP A 98 13.18 -9.20 -15.03
C ASP A 98 12.18 -8.24 -14.35
N ASP A 99 11.27 -8.74 -13.50
CA ASP A 99 10.30 -7.93 -12.75
C ASP A 99 10.13 -8.41 -11.30
N ALA A 100 10.85 -7.78 -10.37
CA ALA A 100 10.83 -8.09 -8.94
C ALA A 100 9.52 -7.69 -8.23
N LYS A 101 8.59 -7.01 -8.93
CA LYS A 101 7.30 -6.57 -8.40
C LYS A 101 6.15 -7.47 -8.82
N SER A 102 6.44 -8.63 -9.41
CA SER A 102 5.43 -9.40 -10.11
C SER A 102 5.65 -10.88 -9.98
N ILE A 103 4.54 -11.61 -9.89
CA ILE A 103 4.51 -13.07 -9.80
C ILE A 103 3.55 -13.65 -10.82
N TYR A 104 3.75 -14.92 -11.12
CA TYR A 104 2.81 -15.71 -11.89
C TYR A 104 2.60 -17.10 -11.28
N LEU A 105 1.45 -17.70 -11.60
CA LEU A 105 1.08 -19.06 -11.25
C LEU A 105 0.62 -19.78 -12.51
N GLU A 106 1.25 -20.90 -12.82
CA GLU A 106 0.84 -21.78 -13.90
C GLU A 106 -0.45 -22.51 -13.54
N LEU A 107 -1.35 -22.63 -14.52
CA LEU A 107 -2.67 -23.23 -14.35
C LEU A 107 -2.83 -24.49 -15.20
N PRO A 108 -3.58 -25.49 -14.71
CA PRO A 108 -4.12 -26.53 -15.59
C PRO A 108 -5.17 -25.94 -16.53
N GLU A 109 -5.59 -26.72 -17.52
CA GLU A 109 -6.74 -26.36 -18.34
C GLU A 109 -8.01 -26.22 -17.46
N LEU A 110 -8.67 -25.07 -17.59
CA LEU A 110 -9.85 -24.71 -16.82
C LEU A 110 -11.12 -25.03 -17.60
N GLU A 111 -12.07 -25.66 -16.90
CA GLU A 111 -13.44 -25.77 -17.39
C GLU A 111 -14.16 -24.41 -17.47
N LYS A 112 -15.38 -24.42 -18.01
CA LYS A 112 -16.23 -23.24 -17.99
C LYS A 112 -16.74 -22.99 -16.58
N GLY A 113 -16.51 -21.80 -16.06
CA GLY A 113 -16.86 -21.50 -14.69
C GLY A 113 -16.38 -20.14 -14.20
N ARG A 114 -16.77 -19.83 -12.96
CA ARG A 114 -16.27 -18.68 -12.21
C ARG A 114 -15.14 -19.16 -11.30
N TYR A 115 -14.08 -18.37 -11.27
CA TYR A 115 -12.88 -18.65 -10.50
C TYR A 115 -12.55 -17.49 -9.56
N THR A 116 -11.95 -17.81 -8.42
CA THR A 116 -11.44 -16.84 -7.44
C THR A 116 -9.93 -16.99 -7.34
N VAL A 117 -9.22 -15.90 -7.59
CA VAL A 117 -7.78 -15.78 -7.40
C VAL A 117 -7.58 -15.20 -6.01
N ASN A 118 -6.87 -15.92 -5.15
CA ASN A 118 -6.48 -15.46 -3.83
C ASN A 118 -4.97 -15.27 -3.81
N TYR A 119 -4.48 -14.18 -3.22
CA TYR A 119 -3.06 -13.93 -3.14
C TYR A 119 -2.66 -13.28 -1.83
N ARG A 120 -1.45 -13.60 -1.41
CA ARG A 120 -0.76 -13.02 -0.26
C ARG A 120 0.66 -12.72 -0.67
N VAL A 121 1.12 -11.49 -0.46
CA VAL A 121 2.49 -11.08 -0.77
C VAL A 121 3.09 -10.34 0.42
N LEU A 122 4.41 -10.48 0.58
CA LEU A 122 5.22 -9.70 1.52
C LEU A 122 6.01 -8.68 0.70
N SER A 123 5.79 -7.39 0.94
CA SER A 123 6.64 -6.34 0.38
C SER A 123 8.02 -6.37 1.04
N VAL A 124 9.05 -5.92 0.32
CA VAL A 124 10.40 -5.74 0.86
C VAL A 124 10.45 -4.71 2.01
N ASP A 125 9.40 -3.89 2.17
CA ASP A 125 9.23 -2.97 3.30
C ASP A 125 8.75 -3.66 4.60
N GLY A 126 8.42 -4.96 4.53
CA GLY A 126 8.00 -5.79 5.66
C GLY A 126 6.48 -5.91 5.84
N HIS A 127 5.66 -5.30 4.98
CA HIS A 127 4.20 -5.42 5.08
C HIS A 127 3.64 -6.60 4.28
N VAL A 128 2.70 -7.30 4.90
CA VAL A 128 1.92 -8.35 4.24
C VAL A 128 0.64 -7.76 3.66
N MET A 129 0.33 -8.14 2.43
CA MET A 129 -0.90 -7.79 1.75
C MET A 129 -1.62 -9.06 1.29
N GLU A 130 -2.93 -9.14 1.57
CA GLU A 130 -3.82 -10.26 1.24
C GLU A 130 -5.09 -9.75 0.58
N SER A 131 -5.49 -10.33 -0.57
CA SER A 131 -6.78 -10.03 -1.20
C SER A 131 -7.20 -11.12 -2.20
N GLU A 132 -8.37 -10.93 -2.79
CA GLU A 132 -8.93 -11.79 -3.82
C GLU A 132 -9.53 -10.98 -4.99
N TYR A 133 -9.58 -11.61 -6.16
CA TYR A 133 -10.45 -11.16 -7.26
C TYR A 133 -11.00 -12.35 -8.04
N LYS A 134 -11.97 -12.08 -8.94
CA LYS A 134 -12.70 -13.13 -9.66
C LYS A 134 -12.63 -12.93 -11.16
N PHE A 135 -12.58 -14.00 -11.93
CA PHE A 135 -12.78 -14.00 -13.38
C PHE A 135 -13.68 -15.17 -13.80
N THR A 136 -14.07 -15.22 -15.06
CA THR A 136 -14.96 -16.26 -15.61
C THR A 136 -14.41 -16.79 -16.93
N VAL A 137 -14.51 -18.11 -17.15
CA VAL A 137 -14.26 -18.79 -18.43
C VAL A 137 -15.61 -19.26 -19.00
N LYS A 138 -15.88 -19.01 -20.29
CA LYS A 138 -17.18 -19.27 -20.96
C LYS A 138 -17.13 -20.32 -22.05
#